data_AF-A0A850KXS4-F1
#
_entry.id   AF-A0A850KXS4-F1
#
_cell.length_a   1.000
_cell.length_b   1.000
_cell.length_c   1.000
_cell.angle_alpha   90.00
_cell.angle_beta   90.00
_cell.angle_gamma   90.00
#
_symmetry.space_group_name_H-M   'P 1'
#
loop_
_entity.id
_entity.type
_entity.pdbx_description
1 polymer ?
#
loop_
_entity_poly.entity_id
_entity_poly.type
_entity_poly.pdbx_seq_one_letter_code
_entity_poly.pdbx_strand_id
1 'polypeptide(L)'
;MQSEQKDINKGAGCLTIFGAIFFFAGVGIFLWGLKDVYSSWMASDWLPVQAQLQHVEQVVSHGDDSTSYGVKGRFSYQVNGQQYQSDQLNFYTGTDNIGDYQQNFYRQLNSKRNNNQAVTVYYNPDDPAEAVLDRKTRWGMLGFQSIFLIVFGGVGLGIMLLARKGKKIAETENQLKLNNPEQPWLWKEQWQSGALKSNNKLGFYGLLVFAILWNAISLPSSGFAMAEFFNTKDYAILLVLLFPLIGIGLITACVVMYRRWKKFGEVTLQLQQLPFAIGAHNKGYIEVSQALPSETPVLLTLTCKRQKQTGSGKNKSTRTTIIWQGDQRVFAQLYGHQETRLNFDFKIPKDLPEYDDSNSRDKLLWELTANADLKGVDFKVSFDVPAFVVAHRLGLEKDDYDLFTDDKPAAFMEASQPTMSSGGDWQHLGLVHQVTNQGNQYFFPALRHKGMSIETFIFGSFFAGSGWLAHVLGAPLLFPIMFLGIGVLIAYWGLRMMTYRSQVTVSGGSLIYQSGHLGLGQTKEIPKEQIQAIQINSNMSQGDKRYYHIDVLLRDGSKVTIAKQLLVKADVEAWVEQIKEELGIITN
;
A
#
# COMPACT_ATOMS: atom_id res chain seq x y z
N MET A 1 -3.06 -29.98 17.62
CA MET A 1 -1.82 -30.22 16.84
C MET A 1 -2.05 -31.05 15.57
N GLN A 2 -2.50 -32.31 15.63
CA GLN A 2 -2.86 -33.04 14.38
C GLN A 2 -4.00 -32.36 13.61
N SER A 3 -4.96 -31.75 14.31
CA SER A 3 -6.01 -30.90 13.73
C SER A 3 -5.43 -29.68 13.00
N GLU A 4 -4.55 -28.94 13.68
CA GLU A 4 -3.93 -27.71 13.18
C GLU A 4 -3.02 -27.95 11.97
N GLN A 5 -2.20 -29.01 12.01
CA GLN A 5 -1.39 -29.43 10.87
C GLN A 5 -2.25 -29.89 9.68
N LYS A 6 -3.37 -30.57 9.96
CA LYS A 6 -4.35 -30.97 8.94
C LYS A 6 -5.02 -29.75 8.32
N ASP A 7 -5.30 -28.71 9.11
CA ASP A 7 -5.92 -27.47 8.64
C ASP A 7 -4.95 -26.59 7.83
N ILE A 8 -3.67 -26.52 8.22
CA ILE A 8 -2.60 -25.89 7.42
C ILE A 8 -2.47 -26.58 6.06
N ASN A 9 -2.42 -27.93 6.07
CA ASN A 9 -2.32 -28.72 4.84
C ASN A 9 -3.54 -28.54 3.93
N LYS A 10 -4.75 -28.54 4.51
CA LYS A 10 -5.98 -28.26 3.77
C LYS A 10 -5.98 -26.85 3.19
N GLY A 11 -5.63 -25.84 3.99
CA GLY A 11 -5.58 -24.44 3.57
C GLY A 11 -4.59 -24.20 2.43
N ALA A 12 -3.37 -24.70 2.56
CA ALA A 12 -2.35 -24.63 1.50
C ALA A 12 -2.77 -25.41 0.25
N GLY A 13 -3.40 -26.58 0.41
CA GLY A 13 -3.97 -27.37 -0.69
C GLY A 13 -5.06 -26.61 -1.44
N CYS A 14 -6.02 -26.02 -0.74
CA CYS A 14 -7.09 -25.20 -1.33
C CYS A 14 -6.53 -23.99 -2.07
N LEU A 15 -5.57 -23.27 -1.48
CA LEU A 15 -4.90 -22.14 -2.15
C LEU A 15 -4.13 -22.57 -3.40
N THR A 16 -3.49 -23.75 -3.37
CA THR A 16 -2.77 -24.30 -4.53
C THR A 16 -3.73 -24.63 -5.66
N ILE A 17 -4.86 -25.30 -5.38
CA ILE A 17 -5.89 -25.61 -6.38
C ILE A 17 -6.49 -24.32 -6.96
N PHE A 18 -6.80 -23.35 -6.09
CA PHE A 18 -7.31 -22.05 -6.51
C PHE A 18 -6.32 -21.34 -7.44
N GLY A 19 -5.03 -21.27 -7.07
CA GLY A 19 -3.97 -20.72 -7.92
C GLY A 19 -3.81 -21.47 -9.24
N ALA A 20 -3.93 -22.81 -9.23
CA ALA A 20 -3.83 -23.63 -10.43
C ALA A 20 -4.94 -23.32 -11.46
N ILE A 21 -6.17 -23.07 -11.02
CA ILE A 21 -7.28 -22.69 -11.92
C ILE A 21 -6.93 -21.43 -12.71
N PHE A 22 -6.47 -20.38 -12.02
CA PHE A 22 -6.06 -19.13 -12.69
C PHE A 22 -4.84 -19.33 -13.59
N PHE A 23 -3.87 -20.14 -13.13
CA PHE A 23 -2.68 -20.46 -13.91
C PHE A 23 -3.04 -21.13 -15.24
N PHE A 24 -3.81 -22.21 -15.20
CA PHE A 24 -4.21 -22.96 -16.39
C PHE A 24 -5.16 -22.16 -17.28
N ALA A 25 -6.05 -21.34 -16.72
CA ALA A 25 -6.89 -20.44 -17.51
C ALA A 25 -6.05 -19.43 -18.31
N GLY A 26 -5.11 -18.74 -17.65
CA GLY A 26 -4.23 -17.77 -18.31
C GLY A 26 -3.32 -18.40 -19.37
N VAL A 27 -2.69 -19.54 -19.03
CA VAL A 27 -1.86 -20.31 -19.98
C VAL A 27 -2.69 -20.84 -21.15
N GLY A 28 -3.88 -21.38 -20.89
CA GLY A 28 -4.76 -21.95 -21.91
C GLY A 28 -5.20 -20.91 -22.93
N ILE A 29 -5.62 -19.71 -22.49
CA ILE A 29 -6.01 -18.61 -23.38
C ILE A 29 -4.83 -18.21 -24.29
N PHE A 30 -3.62 -18.12 -23.74
CA PHE A 30 -2.45 -17.75 -24.52
C PHE A 30 -1.98 -18.85 -25.48
N LEU A 31 -1.98 -20.11 -25.05
CA LEU A 31 -1.67 -21.26 -25.92
C LEU A 31 -2.67 -21.37 -27.08
N TRP A 32 -3.96 -21.05 -26.83
CA TRP A 32 -4.95 -21.00 -27.90
C TRP A 32 -4.61 -19.92 -28.93
N GLY A 33 -4.19 -18.73 -28.49
CA GLY A 33 -3.67 -17.68 -29.38
C GLY A 33 -2.44 -18.10 -30.19
N LEU A 34 -1.51 -18.85 -29.57
CA LEU A 34 -0.32 -19.35 -30.26
C LEU A 34 -0.65 -20.37 -31.35
N LYS A 35 -1.77 -21.09 -31.25
CA LYS A 35 -2.23 -21.98 -32.32
C LYS A 35 -2.43 -21.21 -33.63
N ASP A 36 -3.09 -20.06 -33.58
CA ASP A 36 -3.38 -19.24 -34.77
C ASP A 36 -2.11 -18.63 -35.36
N VAL A 37 -1.15 -18.27 -34.49
CA VAL A 37 0.19 -17.81 -34.89
C VAL A 37 0.95 -18.93 -35.59
N TYR A 38 0.91 -20.15 -35.04
CA TYR A 38 1.56 -21.31 -35.63
C TYR A 38 0.97 -21.66 -36.99
N SER A 39 -0.36 -21.62 -37.15
CA SER A 39 -1.01 -21.80 -38.46
C SER A 39 -0.63 -20.70 -39.46
N SER A 40 -0.55 -19.45 -39.01
CA SER A 40 -0.07 -18.32 -39.84
C SER A 40 1.38 -18.51 -40.29
N TRP A 41 2.23 -19.05 -39.41
CA TRP A 41 3.62 -19.36 -39.69
C TRP A 41 3.75 -20.53 -40.67
N MET A 42 3.01 -21.63 -40.49
CA MET A 42 3.00 -22.73 -41.45
C MET A 42 2.54 -22.28 -42.85
N ALA A 43 1.61 -21.33 -42.90
CA ALA A 43 1.12 -20.77 -44.16
C ALA A 43 2.04 -19.71 -44.79
N SER A 44 3.19 -19.39 -44.18
CA SER A 44 4.09 -18.33 -44.69
C SER A 44 4.63 -18.64 -46.08
N ASP A 45 4.87 -19.93 -46.34
CA ASP A 45 5.51 -20.43 -47.56
C ASP A 45 4.47 -20.97 -48.57
N TRP A 46 3.18 -20.90 -48.23
CA TRP A 46 2.09 -21.29 -49.12
C TRP A 46 2.05 -20.41 -50.38
N LEU A 47 1.71 -21.01 -51.51
CA LEU A 47 1.80 -20.38 -52.83
C LEU A 47 0.52 -19.61 -53.16
N PRO A 48 0.63 -18.42 -53.80
CA PRO A 48 -0.54 -17.62 -54.15
C PRO A 48 -1.28 -18.18 -55.37
N VAL A 49 -2.61 -18.15 -55.34
CA VAL A 49 -3.50 -18.47 -56.46
C VAL A 49 -4.71 -17.54 -56.47
N GLN A 50 -5.26 -17.27 -57.65
CA GLN A 50 -6.50 -16.50 -57.77
C GLN A 50 -7.72 -17.38 -57.44
N ALA A 51 -8.60 -16.87 -56.59
CA ALA A 51 -9.83 -17.52 -56.17
C ALA A 51 -11.03 -16.61 -56.36
N GLN A 52 -12.21 -17.22 -56.46
CA GLN A 52 -13.49 -16.53 -56.48
C GLN A 52 -14.22 -16.72 -55.15
N LEU A 53 -14.66 -15.61 -54.55
CA LEU A 53 -15.47 -15.61 -53.34
C LEU A 53 -16.90 -16.04 -53.69
N GLN A 54 -17.34 -17.16 -53.11
CA GLN A 54 -18.70 -17.68 -53.31
C GLN A 54 -19.66 -17.08 -52.29
N HIS A 55 -19.24 -17.01 -51.03
CA HIS A 55 -20.07 -16.55 -49.93
C HIS A 55 -19.22 -15.78 -48.91
N VAL A 56 -19.78 -14.69 -48.37
CA VAL A 56 -19.17 -13.89 -47.29
C VAL A 56 -20.32 -13.37 -46.42
N GLU A 57 -20.22 -13.62 -45.12
CA GLU A 57 -21.20 -13.24 -44.10
C GLU A 57 -20.47 -12.64 -42.89
N GLN A 58 -21.03 -11.57 -42.33
CA GLN A 58 -20.59 -11.03 -41.05
C GLN A 58 -21.36 -11.70 -39.93
N VAL A 59 -20.66 -12.37 -39.04
CA VAL A 59 -21.23 -12.92 -37.81
C VAL A 59 -21.18 -11.83 -36.74
N VAL A 60 -22.32 -11.49 -36.18
CA VAL A 60 -22.42 -10.49 -35.10
C VAL A 60 -23.01 -11.19 -33.88
N SER A 61 -22.36 -11.05 -32.74
CA SER A 61 -22.86 -11.56 -31.47
C SER A 61 -23.04 -10.41 -30.49
N HIS A 62 -24.27 -10.25 -29.99
CA HIS A 62 -24.63 -9.23 -29.01
C HIS A 62 -24.57 -9.85 -27.61
N GLY A 63 -23.68 -9.34 -26.76
CA GLY A 63 -23.68 -9.60 -25.32
C GLY A 63 -24.26 -8.42 -24.54
N ASP A 64 -24.48 -8.62 -23.23
CA ASP A 64 -25.09 -7.61 -22.35
C ASP A 64 -24.33 -6.28 -22.35
N ASP A 65 -22.99 -6.32 -22.45
CA ASP A 65 -22.12 -5.14 -22.34
C ASP A 65 -21.31 -4.85 -23.62
N SER A 66 -21.30 -5.73 -24.63
CA SER A 66 -20.51 -5.51 -25.85
C SER A 66 -20.98 -6.33 -27.05
N THR A 67 -20.68 -5.86 -28.26
CA THR A 67 -20.92 -6.58 -29.51
C THR A 67 -19.61 -7.11 -30.09
N SER A 68 -19.54 -8.39 -30.43
CA SER A 68 -18.40 -9.01 -31.10
C SER A 68 -18.72 -9.34 -32.56
N TYR A 69 -17.69 -9.28 -33.40
CA TYR A 69 -17.79 -9.45 -34.86
C TYR A 69 -16.89 -10.59 -35.32
N GLY A 70 -17.33 -11.30 -36.35
CA GLY A 70 -16.58 -12.34 -37.04
C GLY A 70 -16.93 -12.36 -38.51
N VAL A 71 -16.15 -13.09 -39.30
CA VAL A 71 -16.40 -13.25 -40.74
C VAL A 71 -16.38 -14.72 -41.10
N LYS A 72 -17.44 -15.18 -41.77
CA LYS A 72 -17.52 -16.51 -42.37
C LYS A 72 -17.66 -16.38 -43.88
N GLY A 73 -17.19 -17.38 -44.61
CA GLY A 73 -17.32 -17.38 -46.06
C GLY A 73 -16.69 -18.60 -46.69
N ARG A 74 -16.79 -18.66 -48.02
CA ARG A 74 -16.29 -19.74 -48.86
C ARG A 74 -15.71 -19.17 -50.13
N PHE A 75 -14.61 -19.75 -50.61
CA PHE A 75 -14.03 -19.43 -51.91
C PHE A 75 -13.67 -20.70 -52.68
N SER A 76 -13.58 -20.58 -54.00
CA SER A 76 -13.12 -21.64 -54.89
C SER A 76 -11.94 -21.18 -55.73
N TYR A 77 -10.99 -22.09 -55.95
CA TYR A 77 -9.75 -21.84 -56.69
C TYR A 77 -9.40 -23.05 -57.53
N GLN A 78 -8.45 -22.88 -58.46
CA GLN A 78 -7.96 -23.96 -59.31
C GLN A 78 -6.44 -24.08 -59.22
N VAL A 79 -5.96 -25.30 -59.01
CA VAL A 79 -4.53 -25.64 -59.01
C VAL A 79 -4.34 -26.79 -59.99
N ASN A 80 -3.44 -26.65 -60.97
CA ASN A 80 -3.15 -27.66 -61.99
C ASN A 80 -4.41 -28.19 -62.72
N GLY A 81 -5.40 -27.31 -62.95
CA GLY A 81 -6.65 -27.66 -63.62
C GLY A 81 -7.71 -28.35 -62.74
N GLN A 82 -7.39 -28.68 -61.48
CA GLN A 82 -8.33 -29.24 -60.52
C GLN A 82 -8.94 -28.13 -59.65
N GLN A 83 -10.27 -28.19 -59.45
CA GLN A 83 -11.00 -27.18 -58.68
C GLN A 83 -11.11 -27.60 -57.21
N TYR A 84 -10.84 -26.65 -56.33
CA TYR A 84 -10.88 -26.80 -54.87
C TYR A 84 -11.78 -25.75 -54.24
N GLN A 85 -12.23 -26.00 -53.02
CA GLN A 85 -13.04 -25.09 -52.21
C GLN A 85 -12.54 -25.07 -50.77
N SER A 86 -12.56 -23.90 -50.13
CA SER A 86 -12.18 -23.74 -48.73
C SER A 86 -13.07 -22.69 -48.05
N ASP A 87 -13.33 -22.92 -46.75
CA ASP A 87 -14.05 -22.00 -45.86
C ASP A 87 -13.09 -21.22 -44.93
N GLN A 88 -11.79 -21.47 -45.05
CA GLN A 88 -10.77 -20.89 -44.18
C GLN A 88 -10.39 -19.48 -44.66
N LEU A 89 -11.13 -18.47 -44.23
CA LEU A 89 -10.82 -17.08 -44.60
C LEU A 89 -9.56 -16.55 -43.88
N ASN A 90 -9.36 -16.94 -42.62
CA ASN A 90 -8.21 -16.59 -41.80
C ASN A 90 -8.05 -17.66 -40.70
N PHE A 91 -7.00 -17.56 -39.87
CA PHE A 91 -6.80 -18.48 -38.74
C PHE A 91 -7.54 -18.09 -37.46
N TYR A 92 -8.15 -16.91 -37.42
CA TYR A 92 -8.84 -16.35 -36.25
C TYR A 92 -10.34 -16.62 -36.31
N THR A 93 -10.73 -17.86 -36.04
CA THR A 93 -12.12 -18.30 -36.10
C THR A 93 -12.95 -17.78 -34.93
N GLY A 94 -14.21 -17.41 -35.19
CA GLY A 94 -15.15 -16.95 -34.17
C GLY A 94 -15.45 -15.46 -34.27
N THR A 95 -15.92 -14.89 -33.16
CA THR A 95 -16.21 -13.45 -33.07
C THR A 95 -15.37 -12.81 -31.98
N ASP A 96 -14.90 -11.60 -32.22
CA ASP A 96 -14.21 -10.79 -31.23
C ASP A 96 -14.53 -9.30 -31.39
N ASN A 97 -14.25 -8.51 -30.37
CA ASN A 97 -14.34 -7.05 -30.37
C ASN A 97 -12.95 -6.40 -30.26
N ILE A 98 -11.91 -7.08 -30.74
CA ILE A 98 -10.52 -6.67 -30.56
C ILE A 98 -10.03 -5.92 -31.81
N GLY A 99 -10.13 -4.59 -31.75
CA GLY A 99 -9.80 -3.70 -32.85
C GLY A 99 -10.85 -3.71 -33.97
N ASP A 100 -10.49 -3.18 -35.13
CA ASP A 100 -11.38 -3.04 -36.30
C ASP A 100 -11.17 -4.13 -37.39
N TYR A 101 -10.35 -5.15 -37.09
CA TYR A 101 -9.95 -6.17 -38.05
C TYR A 101 -11.15 -6.88 -38.68
N GLN A 102 -12.07 -7.40 -37.86
CA GLN A 102 -13.19 -8.21 -38.36
C GLN A 102 -14.15 -7.39 -39.24
N GLN A 103 -14.46 -6.16 -38.86
CA GLN A 103 -15.31 -5.29 -39.66
C GLN A 103 -14.61 -4.86 -40.97
N ASN A 104 -13.31 -4.52 -40.91
CA ASN A 104 -12.54 -4.18 -42.10
C ASN A 104 -12.40 -5.36 -43.07
N PHE A 105 -12.14 -6.54 -42.52
CA PHE A 105 -12.00 -7.77 -43.29
C PHE A 105 -13.31 -8.12 -44.00
N TYR A 106 -14.44 -8.06 -43.29
CA TYR A 106 -15.77 -8.22 -43.91
C TYR A 106 -16.03 -7.20 -45.01
N ARG A 107 -15.82 -5.89 -44.73
CA ARG A 107 -16.07 -4.82 -45.71
C ARG A 107 -15.25 -5.02 -46.99
N GLN A 108 -13.98 -5.39 -46.86
CA GLN A 108 -13.10 -5.66 -48.00
C GLN A 108 -13.56 -6.87 -48.81
N LEU A 109 -13.85 -7.99 -48.14
CA LEU A 109 -14.28 -9.22 -48.83
C LEU A 109 -15.66 -9.06 -49.49
N ASN A 110 -16.61 -8.44 -48.80
CA ASN A 110 -17.95 -8.20 -49.33
C ASN A 110 -17.90 -7.26 -50.56
N SER A 111 -17.06 -6.24 -50.54
CA SER A 111 -16.85 -5.36 -51.70
C SER A 111 -16.27 -6.12 -52.90
N LYS A 112 -15.25 -6.97 -52.70
CA LYS A 112 -14.66 -7.75 -53.79
C LYS A 112 -15.64 -8.76 -54.37
N ARG A 113 -16.43 -9.42 -53.51
CA ARG A 113 -17.50 -10.34 -53.93
C ARG A 113 -18.56 -9.64 -54.78
N ASN A 114 -19.07 -8.50 -54.32
CA ASN A 114 -20.13 -7.76 -55.03
C ASN A 114 -19.67 -7.23 -56.40
N ASN A 115 -18.38 -6.97 -56.56
CA ASN A 115 -17.78 -6.52 -57.81
C ASN A 115 -17.24 -7.69 -58.69
N ASN A 116 -17.51 -8.94 -58.30
CA ASN A 116 -17.02 -10.16 -58.96
C ASN A 116 -15.49 -10.15 -59.22
N GLN A 117 -14.74 -9.59 -58.26
CA GLN A 117 -13.29 -9.47 -58.32
C GLN A 117 -12.63 -10.71 -57.70
N ALA A 118 -11.65 -11.27 -58.41
CA ALA A 118 -10.82 -12.34 -57.88
C ALA A 118 -10.04 -11.88 -56.63
N VAL A 119 -9.84 -12.81 -55.70
CA VAL A 119 -9.01 -12.62 -54.50
C VAL A 119 -7.80 -13.54 -54.57
N THR A 120 -6.64 -13.07 -54.11
CA THR A 120 -5.49 -13.94 -53.89
C THR A 120 -5.71 -14.73 -52.61
N VAL A 121 -5.63 -16.05 -52.72
CA VAL A 121 -5.56 -16.99 -51.59
C VAL A 121 -4.24 -17.73 -51.65
N TYR A 122 -3.85 -18.34 -50.54
CA TYR A 122 -2.61 -19.09 -50.42
C TYR A 122 -2.97 -20.55 -50.18
N TYR A 123 -2.48 -21.46 -51.03
CA TYR A 123 -2.70 -22.90 -50.88
C TYR A 123 -1.42 -23.61 -50.45
N ASN A 124 -1.58 -24.70 -49.70
CA ASN A 124 -0.48 -25.57 -49.29
C ASN A 124 0.02 -26.37 -50.50
N PRO A 125 1.29 -26.24 -50.92
CA PRO A 125 1.80 -26.98 -52.08
C PRO A 125 1.86 -28.50 -51.86
N ASP A 126 1.97 -28.93 -50.61
CA ASP A 126 2.01 -30.36 -50.25
C ASP A 126 0.60 -30.97 -50.17
N ASP A 127 -0.42 -30.15 -49.89
CA ASP A 127 -1.83 -30.54 -49.91
C ASP A 127 -2.71 -29.39 -50.47
N PRO A 128 -2.95 -29.35 -51.80
CA PRO A 128 -3.70 -28.26 -52.42
C PRO A 128 -5.15 -28.10 -51.96
N ALA A 129 -5.70 -29.04 -51.19
CA ALA A 129 -7.03 -28.89 -50.57
C ALA A 129 -7.02 -27.90 -49.40
N GLU A 130 -5.87 -27.64 -48.79
CA GLU A 130 -5.72 -26.62 -47.75
C GLU A 130 -5.40 -25.26 -48.39
N ALA A 131 -6.26 -24.28 -48.16
CA ALA A 131 -6.00 -22.89 -48.56
C ALA A 131 -6.61 -21.89 -47.59
N VAL A 132 -5.93 -20.75 -47.43
CA VAL A 132 -6.34 -19.63 -46.58
C VAL A 132 -6.30 -18.31 -47.35
N LEU A 133 -7.25 -17.41 -47.09
CA LEU A 133 -7.27 -16.09 -47.74
C LEU A 133 -6.32 -15.10 -47.06
N ASP A 134 -6.43 -14.94 -45.73
CA ASP A 134 -5.55 -14.08 -44.93
C ASP A 134 -4.71 -14.89 -43.95
N ARG A 135 -3.43 -15.03 -44.28
CA ARG A 135 -2.41 -15.73 -43.47
C ARG A 135 -1.68 -14.82 -42.47
N LYS A 136 -2.11 -13.56 -42.30
CA LYS A 136 -1.41 -12.61 -41.44
C LYS A 136 -1.71 -12.85 -39.97
N THR A 137 -0.68 -12.72 -39.15
CA THR A 137 -0.82 -12.73 -37.69
C THR A 137 -1.47 -11.44 -37.18
N ARG A 138 -2.55 -11.58 -36.39
CA ARG A 138 -3.14 -10.49 -35.60
C ARG A 138 -2.35 -10.27 -34.32
N TRP A 139 -1.21 -9.59 -34.42
CA TRP A 139 -0.35 -9.28 -33.27
C TRP A 139 -1.08 -8.56 -32.12
N GLY A 140 -2.09 -7.73 -32.43
CA GLY A 140 -2.94 -7.10 -31.41
C GLY A 140 -3.75 -8.11 -30.60
N MET A 141 -4.26 -9.17 -31.23
CA MET A 141 -5.00 -10.25 -30.56
C MET A 141 -4.08 -11.08 -29.66
N LEU A 142 -2.89 -11.42 -30.16
CA LEU A 142 -1.88 -12.14 -29.36
C LEU A 142 -1.41 -11.29 -28.16
N GLY A 143 -1.20 -9.99 -28.37
CA GLY A 143 -0.90 -9.04 -27.31
C GLY A 143 -1.99 -8.99 -26.24
N PHE A 144 -3.27 -8.94 -26.65
CA PHE A 144 -4.40 -9.02 -25.73
C PHE A 144 -4.41 -10.33 -24.92
N GLN A 145 -4.25 -11.48 -25.56
CA GLN A 145 -4.21 -12.80 -24.91
C GLN A 145 -3.01 -12.93 -23.95
N SER A 146 -1.88 -12.27 -24.25
CA SER A 146 -0.70 -12.26 -23.38
C SER A 146 -0.96 -11.61 -22.02
N ILE A 147 -1.91 -10.66 -21.93
CA ILE A 147 -2.33 -10.05 -20.66
C ILE A 147 -2.88 -11.12 -19.72
N PHE A 148 -3.66 -12.08 -20.24
CA PHE A 148 -4.21 -13.17 -19.43
C PHE A 148 -3.11 -14.09 -18.91
N LEU A 149 -2.09 -14.38 -19.72
CA LEU A 149 -0.92 -15.14 -19.27
C LEU A 149 -0.18 -14.40 -18.14
N ILE A 150 0.11 -13.11 -18.31
CA ILE A 150 0.89 -12.35 -17.34
C ILE A 150 0.09 -12.16 -16.04
N VAL A 151 -1.18 -11.77 -16.15
CA VAL A 151 -2.03 -11.48 -15.00
C VAL A 151 -2.50 -12.76 -14.34
N PHE A 152 -3.30 -13.59 -15.02
CA PHE A 152 -3.87 -14.80 -14.40
C PHE A 152 -2.85 -15.92 -14.28
N GLY A 153 -2.00 -16.13 -15.29
CA GLY A 153 -0.88 -17.07 -15.22
C GLY A 153 0.11 -16.69 -14.12
N GLY A 154 0.60 -15.45 -14.14
CA GLY A 154 1.54 -14.94 -13.13
C GLY A 154 0.98 -14.95 -11.70
N VAL A 155 -0.24 -14.45 -11.50
CA VAL A 155 -0.91 -14.47 -10.17
C VAL A 155 -1.17 -15.90 -9.71
N GLY A 156 -1.66 -16.78 -10.58
CA GLY A 156 -1.91 -18.19 -10.26
C GLY A 156 -0.64 -18.90 -9.80
N LEU A 157 0.46 -18.73 -10.54
CA LEU A 157 1.78 -19.25 -10.15
C LEU A 157 2.26 -18.66 -8.83
N GLY A 158 2.13 -17.35 -8.64
CA GLY A 158 2.50 -16.66 -7.42
C GLY A 158 1.76 -17.19 -6.19
N ILE A 159 0.44 -17.40 -6.29
CA ILE A 159 -0.39 -17.99 -5.22
C ILE A 159 0.12 -19.39 -4.87
N MET A 160 0.40 -20.24 -5.86
CA MET A 160 0.92 -21.59 -5.63
C MET A 160 2.29 -21.58 -4.91
N LEU A 161 3.20 -20.68 -5.31
CA LEU A 161 4.51 -20.55 -4.68
C LEU A 161 4.40 -20.02 -3.24
N LEU A 162 3.54 -19.02 -3.00
CA LEU A 162 3.28 -18.47 -1.67
C LEU A 162 2.59 -19.49 -0.76
N ALA A 163 1.66 -20.30 -1.28
CA ALA A 163 1.01 -21.37 -0.53
C ALA A 163 2.04 -22.43 -0.06
N ARG A 164 2.96 -22.83 -0.96
CA ARG A 164 4.05 -23.76 -0.61
C ARG A 164 5.00 -23.17 0.42
N LYS A 165 5.42 -21.92 0.24
CA LYS A 165 6.30 -21.22 1.19
C LYS A 165 5.63 -21.06 2.55
N GLY A 166 4.36 -20.64 2.59
CA GLY A 166 3.57 -20.48 3.81
C GLY A 166 3.38 -21.80 4.55
N LYS A 167 3.14 -22.90 3.83
CA LYS A 167 3.08 -24.24 4.42
C LYS A 167 4.40 -24.62 5.10
N LYS A 168 5.53 -24.44 4.41
CA LYS A 168 6.86 -24.74 4.97
C LYS A 168 7.15 -23.90 6.22
N ILE A 169 6.83 -22.61 6.19
CA ILE A 169 6.97 -21.72 7.37
C ILE A 169 6.12 -22.22 8.53
N ALA A 170 4.84 -22.53 8.29
CA ALA A 170 3.95 -23.01 9.34
C ALA A 170 4.38 -24.38 9.92
N GLU A 171 4.92 -25.28 9.08
CA GLU A 171 5.53 -26.54 9.52
C GLU A 171 6.73 -26.31 10.44
N THR A 172 7.64 -25.41 10.05
CA THR A 172 8.78 -25.02 10.88
C THR A 172 8.32 -24.37 12.19
N GLU A 173 7.39 -23.42 12.15
CA GLU A 173 6.86 -22.76 13.36
C GLU A 173 6.23 -23.77 14.31
N ASN A 174 5.50 -24.77 13.80
CA ASN A 174 4.94 -25.85 14.62
C ASN A 174 6.03 -26.72 15.27
N GLN A 175 7.13 -27.01 14.57
CA GLN A 175 8.28 -27.71 15.16
C GLN A 175 8.95 -26.86 16.24
N LEU A 176 9.12 -25.56 16.01
CA LEU A 176 9.71 -24.65 17.00
C LEU A 176 8.83 -24.49 18.24
N LYS A 177 7.50 -24.48 18.09
CA LYS A 177 6.52 -24.53 19.19
C LYS A 177 6.70 -25.77 20.06
N LEU A 178 6.88 -26.93 19.44
CA LEU A 178 7.10 -28.19 20.14
C LEU A 178 8.42 -28.20 20.92
N ASN A 179 9.48 -27.63 20.34
CA ASN A 179 10.80 -27.62 20.96
C ASN A 179 10.95 -26.55 22.05
N ASN A 180 10.15 -25.48 22.02
CA ASN A 180 10.27 -24.33 22.92
C ASN A 180 8.91 -23.89 23.50
N PRO A 181 8.19 -24.75 24.24
CA PRO A 181 6.83 -24.44 24.71
C PRO A 181 6.76 -23.24 25.66
N GLU A 182 7.79 -23.01 26.48
CA GLU A 182 7.84 -21.92 27.46
C GLU A 182 8.43 -20.61 26.90
N GLN A 183 8.92 -20.63 25.65
CA GLN A 183 9.61 -19.50 25.03
C GLN A 183 8.97 -19.13 23.69
N PRO A 184 7.75 -18.54 23.70
CA PRO A 184 6.98 -18.25 22.50
C PRO A 184 7.68 -17.31 21.51
N TRP A 185 8.59 -16.47 21.98
CA TRP A 185 9.44 -15.62 21.13
C TRP A 185 10.46 -16.39 20.29
N LEU A 186 10.67 -17.69 20.50
CA LEU A 186 11.52 -18.54 19.66
C LEU A 186 10.74 -19.29 18.57
N TRP A 187 9.41 -19.19 18.56
CA TRP A 187 8.57 -19.92 17.59
C TRP A 187 8.73 -19.44 16.15
N LYS A 188 9.38 -18.29 15.94
CA LYS A 188 9.66 -17.73 14.61
C LYS A 188 11.15 -17.65 14.37
N GLU A 189 11.63 -18.23 13.27
CA GLU A 189 13.05 -18.21 12.90
C GLU A 189 13.64 -16.79 12.88
N GLN A 190 12.88 -15.82 12.40
CA GLN A 190 13.32 -14.43 12.28
C GLN A 190 13.62 -13.76 13.63
N TRP A 191 13.14 -14.30 14.75
CA TRP A 191 13.36 -13.75 16.09
C TRP A 191 14.55 -14.39 16.82
N GLN A 192 14.91 -15.62 16.46
CA GLN A 192 15.90 -16.43 17.20
C GLN A 192 17.30 -15.83 17.20
N SER A 193 17.68 -15.08 16.16
CA SER A 193 19.00 -14.45 16.06
C SER A 193 19.19 -13.26 16.99
N GLY A 194 18.12 -12.68 17.56
CA GLY A 194 18.16 -11.36 18.19
C GLY A 194 18.40 -10.18 17.23
N ALA A 195 18.72 -10.48 15.97
CA ALA A 195 18.99 -9.56 14.88
C ALA A 195 17.82 -9.55 13.89
N LEU A 196 16.89 -8.61 14.08
CA LEU A 196 15.64 -8.50 13.33
C LEU A 196 15.86 -7.68 12.04
N LYS A 197 15.40 -8.21 10.91
CA LYS A 197 15.44 -7.51 9.62
C LYS A 197 14.21 -6.61 9.45
N SER A 198 14.39 -5.49 8.74
CA SER A 198 13.29 -4.57 8.45
C SER A 198 12.25 -5.17 7.47
N ASN A 199 10.98 -4.80 7.69
CA ASN A 199 9.84 -5.24 6.87
C ASN A 199 9.74 -4.53 5.51
N ASN A 200 10.58 -3.52 5.27
CA ASN A 200 10.51 -2.65 4.09
C ASN A 200 10.66 -3.41 2.76
N LYS A 201 11.50 -4.45 2.72
CA LYS A 201 11.71 -5.27 1.51
C LYS A 201 10.42 -5.99 1.10
N LEU A 202 9.71 -6.56 2.07
CA LEU A 202 8.43 -7.25 1.82
C LEU A 202 7.39 -6.28 1.27
N GLY A 203 7.26 -5.11 1.89
CA GLY A 203 6.34 -4.06 1.42
C GLY A 203 6.67 -3.58 0.01
N PHE A 204 7.96 -3.43 -0.32
CA PHE A 204 8.40 -3.02 -1.67
C PHE A 204 8.00 -4.03 -2.74
N TYR A 205 8.30 -5.32 -2.55
CA TYR A 205 7.94 -6.34 -3.54
C TYR A 205 6.43 -6.49 -3.69
N GLY A 206 5.67 -6.38 -2.59
CA GLY A 206 4.21 -6.38 -2.65
C GLY A 206 3.66 -5.24 -3.50
N LEU A 207 4.15 -4.01 -3.28
CA LEU A 207 3.75 -2.85 -4.06
C LEU A 207 4.19 -2.96 -5.53
N LEU A 208 5.39 -3.47 -5.79
CA LEU A 208 5.93 -3.65 -7.14
C LEU A 208 5.09 -4.63 -7.97
N VAL A 209 4.76 -5.79 -7.40
CA VAL A 209 3.88 -6.77 -8.07
C VAL A 209 2.52 -6.16 -8.36
N PHE A 210 1.94 -5.45 -7.39
CA PHE A 210 0.66 -4.76 -7.60
C PHE A 210 0.74 -3.69 -8.69
N ALA A 211 1.81 -2.89 -8.72
CA ALA A 211 2.04 -1.87 -9.74
C ALA A 211 2.17 -2.48 -11.15
N ILE A 212 2.88 -3.60 -11.28
CA ILE A 212 3.03 -4.32 -12.56
C ILE A 212 1.67 -4.83 -13.03
N LEU A 213 0.91 -5.53 -12.18
CA LEU A 213 -0.40 -6.07 -12.53
C LEU A 213 -1.40 -4.97 -12.89
N TRP A 214 -1.42 -3.88 -12.11
CA TRP A 214 -2.27 -2.73 -12.39
C TRP A 214 -1.98 -2.13 -13.77
N ASN A 215 -0.70 -1.89 -14.09
CA ASN A 215 -0.32 -1.31 -15.38
C ASN A 215 -0.50 -2.29 -16.55
N ALA A 216 -0.30 -3.59 -16.33
CA ALA A 216 -0.52 -4.63 -17.34
C ALA A 216 -1.99 -4.70 -17.80
N ILE A 217 -2.93 -4.33 -16.94
CA ILE A 217 -4.36 -4.24 -17.28
C ILE A 217 -4.68 -2.84 -17.81
N SER A 218 -4.21 -1.81 -17.11
CA SER A 218 -4.61 -0.42 -17.34
C SER A 218 -4.14 0.14 -18.68
N LEU A 219 -2.90 -0.16 -19.10
CA LEU A 219 -2.33 0.40 -20.34
C LEU A 219 -3.02 -0.17 -21.59
N PRO A 220 -3.17 -1.50 -21.76
CA PRO A 220 -3.91 -2.04 -22.90
C PRO A 220 -5.37 -1.59 -22.91
N SER A 221 -6.04 -1.58 -21.75
CA SER A 221 -7.43 -1.09 -21.63
C SER A 221 -7.57 0.34 -22.14
N SER A 222 -6.57 1.20 -21.87
CA SER A 222 -6.54 2.58 -22.38
C SER A 222 -6.37 2.64 -23.91
N GLY A 223 -5.54 1.76 -24.47
CA GLY A 223 -5.39 1.64 -25.93
C GLY A 223 -6.69 1.19 -26.61
N PHE A 224 -7.37 0.19 -26.04
CA PHE A 224 -8.67 -0.28 -26.55
C PHE A 224 -9.76 0.78 -26.39
N ALA A 225 -9.82 1.45 -25.24
CA ALA A 225 -10.73 2.57 -25.00
C ALA A 225 -10.55 3.70 -26.02
N MET A 226 -9.30 4.05 -26.36
CA MET A 226 -9.02 5.05 -27.39
C MET A 226 -9.45 4.59 -28.78
N ALA A 227 -9.20 3.34 -29.15
CA ALA A 227 -9.64 2.79 -30.43
C ALA A 227 -11.18 2.84 -30.56
N GLU A 228 -11.89 2.44 -29.50
CA GLU A 228 -13.35 2.48 -29.46
C GLU A 228 -13.89 3.92 -29.51
N PHE A 229 -13.28 4.84 -28.76
CA PHE A 229 -13.64 6.26 -28.79
C PHE A 229 -13.58 6.85 -30.21
N PHE A 230 -12.58 6.47 -31.02
CA PHE A 230 -12.50 6.96 -32.39
C PHE A 230 -13.66 6.47 -33.28
N ASN A 231 -14.22 5.30 -32.99
CA ASN A 231 -15.34 4.69 -33.70
C ASN A 231 -16.70 5.20 -33.24
N THR A 232 -16.96 5.20 -31.92
CA THR A 232 -18.27 5.51 -31.35
C THR A 232 -18.46 6.99 -31.04
N LYS A 233 -17.37 7.75 -30.88
CA LYS A 233 -17.36 9.11 -30.32
C LYS A 233 -18.01 9.21 -28.94
N ASP A 234 -18.08 8.08 -28.22
CA ASP A 234 -18.55 8.07 -26.84
C ASP A 234 -17.44 8.57 -25.91
N TYR A 235 -17.58 9.82 -25.45
CA TYR A 235 -16.62 10.47 -24.57
C TYR A 235 -16.55 9.82 -23.19
N ALA A 236 -17.56 9.08 -22.71
CA ALA A 236 -17.53 8.45 -21.40
C ALA A 236 -16.40 7.40 -21.28
N ILE A 237 -16.03 6.78 -22.41
CA ILE A 237 -14.94 5.80 -22.52
C ILE A 237 -13.59 6.41 -22.11
N LEU A 238 -13.40 7.73 -22.26
CA LEU A 238 -12.15 8.42 -21.90
C LEU A 238 -11.84 8.38 -20.40
N LEU A 239 -12.82 8.05 -19.54
CA LEU A 239 -12.60 7.85 -18.10
C LEU A 239 -11.63 6.71 -17.80
N VAL A 240 -11.48 5.73 -18.71
CA VAL A 240 -10.50 4.64 -18.59
C VAL A 240 -9.06 5.19 -18.53
N LEU A 241 -8.80 6.37 -19.10
CA LEU A 241 -7.49 7.03 -19.10
C LEU A 241 -7.04 7.53 -17.72
N LEU A 242 -7.92 7.48 -16.70
CA LEU A 242 -7.55 7.81 -15.33
C LEU A 242 -6.77 6.64 -14.67
N PHE A 243 -6.98 5.39 -15.10
CA PHE A 243 -6.32 4.23 -14.49
C PHE A 243 -4.78 4.23 -14.69
N PRO A 244 -4.22 4.63 -15.85
CA PRO A 244 -2.77 4.75 -16.00
C PRO A 244 -2.15 5.79 -15.07
N LEU A 245 -2.87 6.86 -14.71
CA LEU A 245 -2.38 7.88 -13.77
C LEU A 245 -2.16 7.28 -12.38
N ILE A 246 -3.06 6.39 -11.94
CA ILE A 246 -2.87 5.60 -10.71
C ILE A 246 -1.63 4.70 -10.86
N GLY A 247 -1.46 4.08 -12.03
CA GLY A 247 -0.29 3.26 -12.36
C GLY A 247 1.04 4.01 -12.23
N ILE A 248 1.10 5.27 -12.69
CA ILE A 248 2.27 6.15 -12.54
C ILE A 248 2.55 6.46 -11.06
N GLY A 249 1.51 6.72 -10.27
CA GLY A 249 1.63 6.93 -8.82
C GLY A 249 2.22 5.72 -8.10
N LEU A 250 1.76 4.51 -8.44
CA LEU A 250 2.30 3.25 -7.90
C LEU A 250 3.78 3.04 -8.26
N ILE A 251 4.16 3.34 -9.52
CA ILE A 251 5.57 3.28 -9.95
C ILE A 251 6.42 4.29 -9.21
N THR A 252 5.92 5.52 -9.02
CA THR A 252 6.63 6.57 -8.29
C THR A 252 6.86 6.16 -6.83
N ALA A 253 5.86 5.56 -6.18
CA ALA A 253 6.01 5.01 -4.83
C ALA A 253 7.06 3.88 -4.79
N CYS A 254 7.09 2.99 -5.78
CA CYS A 254 8.14 1.96 -5.90
C CYS A 254 9.54 2.59 -6.06
N VAL A 255 9.67 3.62 -6.89
CA VAL A 255 10.94 4.35 -7.08
C VAL A 255 11.38 5.01 -5.78
N VAL A 256 10.48 5.62 -5.01
CA VAL A 256 10.80 6.20 -3.69
C VAL A 256 11.29 5.12 -2.72
N MET A 257 10.63 3.97 -2.64
CA MET A 257 11.06 2.84 -1.80
C MET A 257 12.43 2.28 -2.23
N TYR A 258 12.66 2.17 -3.55
CA TYR A 258 13.96 1.72 -4.09
C TYR A 258 15.07 2.74 -3.79
N ARG A 259 14.82 4.03 -3.97
CA ARG A 259 15.78 5.09 -3.62
C ARG A 259 16.08 5.12 -2.13
N ARG A 260 15.08 4.84 -1.27
CA ARG A 260 15.28 4.68 0.18
C ARG A 260 16.23 3.52 0.47
N TRP A 261 15.97 2.35 -0.10
CA TRP A 261 16.84 1.19 0.07
C TRP A 261 18.27 1.44 -0.45
N LYS A 262 18.41 2.07 -1.61
CA LYS A 262 19.73 2.45 -2.16
C LYS A 262 20.47 3.46 -1.27
N LYS A 263 19.75 4.39 -0.63
CA LYS A 263 20.34 5.44 0.23
C LYS A 263 20.78 4.90 1.59
N PHE A 264 20.01 4.00 2.22
CA PHE A 264 20.25 3.56 3.61
C PHE A 264 20.76 2.12 3.74
N GLY A 265 20.68 1.31 2.69
CA GLY A 265 21.14 -0.07 2.69
C GLY A 265 20.23 -1.03 3.46
N GLU A 266 20.83 -2.09 4.02
CA GLU A 266 20.16 -2.99 4.94
C GLU A 266 20.10 -2.33 6.32
N VAL A 267 18.98 -2.54 7.03
CA VAL A 267 18.79 -2.01 8.37
C VAL A 267 18.34 -3.15 9.25
N THR A 268 19.09 -3.36 10.33
CA THR A 268 18.94 -4.45 11.28
C THR A 268 18.72 -3.90 12.68
N LEU A 269 17.79 -4.49 13.41
CA LEU A 269 17.52 -4.19 14.81
C LEU A 269 18.18 -5.27 15.66
N GLN A 270 19.06 -4.85 16.57
CA GLN A 270 19.78 -5.73 17.49
C GLN A 270 19.24 -5.51 18.89
N LEU A 271 18.74 -6.58 19.50
CA LEU A 271 18.23 -6.56 20.87
C LEU A 271 19.33 -7.02 21.84
N GLN A 272 19.52 -6.29 22.93
CA GLN A 272 20.46 -6.73 23.97
C GLN A 272 19.95 -8.00 24.67
N GLN A 273 18.63 -8.11 24.84
CA GLN A 273 17.96 -9.29 25.38
C GLN A 273 16.67 -9.55 24.61
N LEU A 274 16.43 -10.80 24.25
CA LEU A 274 15.21 -11.26 23.58
C LEU A 274 14.30 -11.95 24.63
N PRO A 275 12.97 -11.73 24.61
CA PRO A 275 12.18 -10.79 23.80
C PRO A 275 12.23 -9.35 24.36
N PHE A 276 11.39 -8.42 23.87
CA PHE A 276 11.02 -7.25 24.67
C PHE A 276 10.24 -7.72 25.92
N ALA A 277 10.70 -7.36 27.11
CA ALA A 277 10.00 -7.61 28.37
C ALA A 277 8.95 -6.53 28.60
N ILE A 278 7.69 -6.97 28.69
CA ILE A 278 6.61 -6.14 29.21
C ILE A 278 6.87 -5.94 30.70
N GLY A 279 6.82 -4.68 31.15
CA GLY A 279 7.06 -4.32 32.55
C GLY A 279 8.51 -3.98 32.92
N ALA A 280 9.44 -3.98 31.96
CA ALA A 280 10.86 -3.69 32.19
C ALA A 280 11.44 -2.73 31.13
N HIS A 281 12.69 -2.34 31.34
CA HIS A 281 13.50 -1.59 30.37
C HIS A 281 14.02 -2.51 29.26
N ASN A 282 13.94 -2.04 28.02
CA ASN A 282 14.32 -2.78 26.85
C ASN A 282 15.32 -1.98 26.03
N LYS A 283 16.57 -2.45 26.07
CA LYS A 283 17.72 -1.82 25.43
C LYS A 283 18.11 -2.55 24.14
N GLY A 284 18.57 -1.77 23.17
CA GLY A 284 19.05 -2.29 21.90
C GLY A 284 19.51 -1.16 21.00
N TYR A 285 19.83 -1.52 19.77
CA TYR A 285 20.22 -0.55 18.76
C TYR A 285 19.73 -0.93 17.37
N ILE A 286 19.47 0.08 16.56
CA ILE A 286 19.24 -0.10 15.12
C ILE A 286 20.55 0.23 14.40
N GLU A 287 21.00 -0.72 13.60
CA GLU A 287 22.20 -0.60 12.77
C GLU A 287 21.79 -0.32 11.33
N VAL A 288 22.29 0.80 10.80
CA VAL A 288 22.06 1.27 9.43
C VAL A 288 23.37 1.12 8.67
N SER A 289 23.37 0.38 7.55
CA SER A 289 24.58 0.13 6.75
C SER A 289 25.21 1.37 6.10
N GLN A 290 24.57 2.54 6.20
CA GLN A 290 25.01 3.78 5.59
C GLN A 290 24.93 4.92 6.61
N ALA A 291 25.88 5.85 6.54
CA ALA A 291 26.00 6.94 7.47
C ALA A 291 24.82 7.90 7.36
N LEU A 292 24.11 8.11 8.46
CA LEU A 292 23.20 9.24 8.58
C LEU A 292 24.02 10.52 8.86
N PRO A 293 23.56 11.70 8.43
CA PRO A 293 24.19 12.96 8.84
C PRO A 293 24.31 13.03 10.36
N SER A 294 25.46 13.50 10.87
CA SER A 294 25.71 13.62 12.30
C SER A 294 24.59 14.43 12.99
N GLU A 295 24.22 14.02 14.19
CA GLU A 295 23.17 14.68 15.00
C GLU A 295 21.78 14.70 14.35
N THR A 296 21.52 13.85 13.36
CA THR A 296 20.15 13.69 12.85
C THR A 296 19.25 13.15 13.96
N PRO A 297 18.17 13.86 14.35
CA PRO A 297 17.20 13.32 15.28
C PRO A 297 16.36 12.24 14.57
N VAL A 298 16.34 11.04 15.14
CA VAL A 298 15.53 9.93 14.67
C VAL A 298 14.45 9.65 15.70
N LEU A 299 13.19 9.67 15.28
CA LEU A 299 12.06 9.31 16.10
C LEU A 299 11.87 7.79 16.04
N LEU A 300 12.04 7.13 17.18
CA LEU A 300 11.68 5.73 17.38
C LEU A 300 10.29 5.66 18.01
N THR A 301 9.44 4.81 17.47
CA THR A 301 8.08 4.61 17.96
C THR A 301 7.81 3.11 18.09
N LEU A 302 7.64 2.64 19.33
CA LEU A 302 7.23 1.29 19.67
C LEU A 302 5.70 1.26 19.81
N THR A 303 5.03 0.45 19.00
CA THR A 303 3.56 0.40 18.91
C THR A 303 3.04 -0.98 19.25
N CYS A 304 2.10 -1.05 20.19
CA CYS A 304 1.24 -2.21 20.40
C CYS A 304 -0.10 -1.98 19.68
N LYS A 305 -0.46 -2.84 18.72
CA LYS A 305 -1.67 -2.71 17.91
C LYS A 305 -2.46 -4.02 17.86
N ARG A 306 -3.78 -3.93 17.95
CA ARG A 306 -4.72 -5.03 17.74
C ARG A 306 -5.29 -4.99 16.34
N GLN A 307 -5.11 -6.05 15.57
CA GLN A 307 -5.67 -6.20 14.25
C GLN A 307 -6.84 -7.19 14.30
N LYS A 308 -8.05 -6.68 14.13
CA LYS A 308 -9.28 -7.48 14.16
C LYS A 308 -9.92 -7.55 12.78
N GLN A 309 -10.11 -8.76 12.28
CA GLN A 309 -10.83 -9.04 11.05
C GLN A 309 -12.27 -9.45 11.37
N THR A 310 -13.23 -8.75 10.77
CA THR A 310 -14.67 -8.99 10.91
C THR A 310 -15.30 -9.33 9.58
N GLY A 311 -16.45 -9.99 9.60
CA GLY A 311 -17.18 -10.41 8.39
C GLY A 311 -16.73 -11.74 7.78
N SER A 312 -17.42 -12.17 6.73
CA SER A 312 -17.19 -13.41 6.00
C SER A 312 -17.23 -13.17 4.48
N GLY A 313 -16.56 -14.05 3.71
CA GLY A 313 -16.55 -13.97 2.25
C GLY A 313 -16.06 -12.62 1.71
N LYS A 314 -16.90 -11.99 0.87
CA LYS A 314 -16.65 -10.69 0.21
C LYS A 314 -16.77 -9.48 1.15
N ASN A 315 -17.33 -9.65 2.35
CA ASN A 315 -17.58 -8.58 3.31
C ASN A 315 -16.56 -8.58 4.48
N LYS A 316 -15.34 -9.04 4.21
CA LYS A 316 -14.27 -9.02 5.21
C LYS A 316 -13.73 -7.60 5.37
N SER A 317 -13.66 -7.14 6.61
CA SER A 317 -13.04 -5.85 6.96
C SER A 317 -12.00 -6.05 8.04
N THR A 318 -10.82 -5.45 7.86
CA THR A 318 -9.72 -5.50 8.83
C THR A 318 -9.61 -4.15 9.50
N ARG A 319 -9.77 -4.11 10.82
CA ARG A 319 -9.62 -2.91 11.64
C ARG A 319 -8.38 -3.04 12.52
N THR A 320 -7.45 -2.11 12.37
CA THR A 320 -6.28 -1.98 13.24
C THR A 320 -6.53 -0.90 14.28
N THR A 321 -6.30 -1.22 15.55
CA THR A 321 -6.46 -0.29 16.68
C THR A 321 -5.16 -0.22 17.46
N ILE A 322 -4.63 0.98 17.67
CA ILE A 322 -3.43 1.20 18.50
C ILE A 322 -3.85 1.12 19.97
N ILE A 323 -3.29 0.15 20.70
CA ILE A 323 -3.50 -0.03 22.15
C ILE A 323 -2.57 0.91 22.91
N TRP A 324 -1.28 0.86 22.57
CA TRP A 324 -0.24 1.63 23.24
C TRP A 324 0.83 2.06 22.23
N GLN A 325 1.44 3.21 22.49
CA GLN A 325 2.54 3.74 21.70
C GLN A 325 3.52 4.44 22.63
N GLY A 326 4.80 4.09 22.55
CA GLY A 326 5.90 4.75 23.22
C GLY A 326 6.83 5.37 22.19
N ASP A 327 7.17 6.64 22.38
CA ASP A 327 8.01 7.41 21.46
C ASP A 327 9.33 7.77 22.16
N GLN A 328 10.45 7.65 21.46
CA GLN A 328 11.78 8.05 21.94
C GLN A 328 12.55 8.72 20.80
N ARG A 329 13.16 9.87 21.07
CA ARG A 329 14.12 10.48 20.14
C ARG A 329 15.52 10.02 20.46
N VAL A 330 16.25 9.64 19.41
CA VAL A 330 17.63 9.22 19.49
C VAL A 330 18.43 9.94 18.40
N PHE A 331 19.71 10.16 18.66
CA PHE A 331 20.60 10.81 17.69
C PHE A 331 21.45 9.77 16.98
N ALA A 332 21.64 9.97 15.68
CA ALA A 332 22.53 9.16 14.86
C ALA A 332 23.98 9.21 15.40
N GLN A 333 24.50 8.07 15.82
CA GLN A 333 25.90 7.90 16.21
C GLN A 333 26.66 7.13 15.14
N LEU A 334 27.76 7.70 14.64
CA LEU A 334 28.60 7.05 13.66
C LEU A 334 29.31 5.84 14.31
N TYR A 335 29.26 4.69 13.65
CA TYR A 335 29.96 3.48 14.06
C TYR A 335 30.84 2.98 12.92
N GLY A 336 32.12 2.72 13.20
CA GLY A 336 33.08 2.36 12.16
C GLY A 336 33.28 3.47 11.12
N HIS A 337 33.43 3.09 9.85
CA HIS A 337 33.73 4.04 8.76
C HIS A 337 32.49 4.56 8.02
N GLN A 338 31.38 3.82 8.02
CA GLN A 338 30.18 4.16 7.23
C GLN A 338 28.85 3.71 7.85
N GLU A 339 28.84 3.15 9.07
CA GLU A 339 27.61 2.64 9.68
C GLU A 339 27.08 3.64 10.70
N THR A 340 25.78 3.57 10.96
CA THR A 340 25.15 4.38 12.02
C THR A 340 24.41 3.48 12.98
N ARG A 341 24.60 3.77 14.27
CA ARG A 341 23.87 3.12 15.36
C ARG A 341 22.92 4.09 16.03
N LEU A 342 21.72 3.60 16.27
CA LEU A 342 20.65 4.30 16.97
C LEU A 342 20.33 3.52 18.24
N ASN A 343 20.97 3.90 19.35
CA ASN A 343 20.77 3.26 20.64
C ASN A 343 19.46 3.72 21.29
N PHE A 344 18.70 2.80 21.84
CA PHE A 344 17.41 3.09 22.47
C PHE A 344 17.21 2.34 23.79
N ASP A 345 16.30 2.85 24.61
CA ASP A 345 15.87 2.25 25.88
C ASP A 345 14.38 2.56 26.10
N PHE A 346 13.53 1.56 25.88
CA PHE A 346 12.10 1.67 26.11
C PHE A 346 11.68 1.01 27.42
N LYS A 347 11.05 1.79 28.31
CA LYS A 347 10.31 1.26 29.46
C LYS A 347 8.89 0.87 29.04
N ILE A 348 8.59 -0.42 29.03
CA ILE A 348 7.26 -0.93 28.68
C ILE A 348 6.41 -1.08 29.96
N PRO A 349 5.20 -0.49 30.05
CA PRO A 349 4.29 -0.69 31.19
C PRO A 349 3.89 -2.14 31.44
N LYS A 350 3.62 -2.50 32.70
CA LYS A 350 3.31 -3.89 33.14
C LYS A 350 1.96 -4.42 32.65
N ASP A 351 1.00 -3.54 32.35
CA ASP A 351 -0.40 -3.91 32.03
C ASP A 351 -0.70 -4.05 30.52
N LEU A 352 0.34 -4.18 29.70
CA LEU A 352 0.17 -4.26 28.24
C LEU A 352 0.04 -5.71 27.76
N PRO A 353 -0.73 -5.94 26.68
CA PRO A 353 -0.93 -7.28 26.17
C PRO A 353 0.32 -7.83 25.48
N GLU A 354 0.52 -9.14 25.61
CA GLU A 354 1.57 -9.87 24.91
C GLU A 354 1.34 -9.92 23.39
N TYR A 355 2.40 -10.20 22.66
CA TYR A 355 2.29 -10.60 21.27
C TYR A 355 1.45 -11.88 21.15
N ASP A 356 0.42 -11.84 20.31
CA ASP A 356 -0.42 -13.01 20.02
C ASP A 356 -0.89 -12.97 18.57
N ASP A 357 -0.49 -13.98 17.80
CA ASP A 357 -0.97 -14.21 16.44
C ASP A 357 -1.62 -15.59 16.24
N SER A 358 -1.93 -16.29 17.34
CA SER A 358 -2.58 -17.60 17.32
C SER A 358 -3.92 -17.57 16.59
N ASN A 359 -4.67 -16.48 16.74
CA ASN A 359 -5.92 -16.24 16.03
C ASN A 359 -5.70 -15.34 14.81
N SER A 360 -5.82 -15.93 13.62
CA SER A 360 -5.71 -15.19 12.35
C SER A 360 -6.65 -13.98 12.20
N ARG A 361 -7.80 -13.96 12.92
CA ARG A 361 -8.80 -12.88 12.87
C ARG A 361 -8.66 -11.85 13.98
N ASP A 362 -7.85 -12.10 15.00
CA ASP A 362 -7.68 -11.19 16.12
C ASP A 362 -6.26 -11.30 16.64
N LYS A 363 -5.39 -10.40 16.18
CA LYS A 363 -3.96 -10.43 16.45
C LYS A 363 -3.54 -9.26 17.31
N LEU A 364 -2.63 -9.50 18.24
CA LEU A 364 -1.90 -8.50 19.00
C LEU A 364 -0.46 -8.45 18.49
N LEU A 365 -0.11 -7.32 17.86
CA LEU A 365 1.16 -7.15 17.16
C LEU A 365 1.94 -6.01 17.80
N TRP A 366 3.26 -6.18 17.86
CA TRP A 366 4.21 -5.19 18.33
C TRP A 366 5.15 -4.81 17.19
N GLU A 367 5.30 -3.51 16.95
CA GLU A 367 6.08 -2.97 15.86
C GLU A 367 6.95 -1.82 16.35
N LEU A 368 8.25 -1.89 16.08
CA LEU A 368 9.17 -0.77 16.28
C LEU A 368 9.39 -0.06 14.94
N THR A 369 9.12 1.23 14.89
CA THR A 369 9.37 2.07 13.71
C THR A 369 10.44 3.10 14.01
N ALA A 370 11.25 3.44 13.01
CA ALA A 370 12.21 4.53 13.08
C ALA A 370 11.97 5.47 11.89
N ASN A 371 11.84 6.77 12.17
CA ASN A 371 11.58 7.80 11.19
C ASN A 371 12.48 9.03 11.38
N ALA A 372 13.05 9.55 10.29
CA ALA A 372 13.73 10.83 10.27
C ALA A 372 13.50 11.57 8.94
N ASP A 373 13.09 12.83 9.05
CA ASP A 373 12.87 13.71 7.91
C ASP A 373 14.23 14.20 7.39
N LEU A 374 14.55 13.85 6.14
CA LEU A 374 15.88 14.08 5.57
C LEU A 374 15.76 14.72 4.19
N LYS A 375 16.78 15.50 3.80
CA LYS A 375 16.84 16.04 2.44
C LYS A 375 16.76 14.90 1.41
N GLY A 376 15.82 15.03 0.48
CA GLY A 376 15.54 14.04 -0.56
C GLY A 376 14.56 12.98 -0.09
N VAL A 377 15.06 11.78 0.25
CA VAL A 377 14.23 10.66 0.73
C VAL A 377 14.41 10.50 2.23
N ASP A 378 13.28 10.48 2.94
CA ASP A 378 13.19 10.27 4.38
C ASP A 378 13.63 8.87 4.78
N PHE A 379 14.24 8.77 5.96
CA PHE A 379 14.55 7.50 6.60
C PHE A 379 13.27 6.98 7.26
N LYS A 380 12.75 5.84 6.79
CA LYS A 380 11.59 5.18 7.40
C LYS A 380 11.78 3.67 7.38
N VAL A 381 11.81 3.02 8.53
CA VAL A 381 11.93 1.56 8.69
C VAL A 381 11.00 1.04 9.78
N SER A 382 10.57 -0.22 9.65
CA SER A 382 9.71 -0.91 10.62
C SER A 382 10.17 -2.34 10.87
N PHE A 383 10.05 -2.81 12.11
CA PHE A 383 10.42 -4.15 12.57
C PHE A 383 9.27 -4.76 13.38
N ASP A 384 8.94 -6.02 13.12
CA ASP A 384 8.04 -6.79 14.00
C ASP A 384 8.84 -7.35 15.17
N VAL A 385 8.48 -6.92 16.39
CA VAL A 385 9.24 -7.26 17.60
C VAL A 385 8.45 -8.23 18.49
N PRO A 386 9.10 -9.24 19.10
CA PRO A 386 8.44 -10.09 20.08
C PRO A 386 8.38 -9.37 21.42
N ALA A 387 7.18 -9.17 21.97
CA ALA A 387 6.99 -8.58 23.30
C ALA A 387 6.15 -9.53 24.18
N PHE A 388 6.71 -9.94 25.31
CA PHE A 388 6.12 -10.94 26.21
C PHE A 388 6.41 -10.57 27.67
N VAL A 389 5.58 -11.07 28.60
CA VAL A 389 5.87 -10.99 30.02
C VAL A 389 6.94 -12.03 30.36
N VAL A 390 8.05 -11.59 30.95
CA VAL A 390 9.18 -12.46 31.30
C VAL A 390 9.48 -12.32 32.79
N ALA A 391 9.04 -13.30 33.58
CA ALA A 391 9.05 -13.24 35.04
C ALA A 391 10.43 -12.90 35.64
N HIS A 392 11.50 -13.50 35.12
CA HIS A 392 12.86 -13.28 35.64
C HIS A 392 13.44 -11.88 35.31
N ARG A 393 12.83 -11.11 34.39
CA ARG A 393 13.24 -9.73 34.08
C ARG A 393 12.42 -8.66 34.80
N LEU A 394 11.27 -9.02 35.36
CA LEU A 394 10.47 -8.12 36.19
C LEU A 394 11.13 -7.83 37.56
N GLY A 395 12.06 -8.68 38.00
CA GLY A 395 12.72 -8.62 39.31
C GLY A 395 14.03 -7.84 39.38
N LEU A 396 14.63 -7.47 38.24
CA LEU A 396 15.91 -6.74 38.21
C LEU A 396 15.79 -5.25 38.60
N GLU A 397 14.57 -4.76 38.86
CA GLU A 397 14.32 -3.37 39.25
C GLU A 397 14.54 -3.12 40.76
N LYS A 398 14.93 -4.12 41.56
CA LYS A 398 14.95 -3.98 43.04
C LYS A 398 16.28 -4.03 43.78
N ASP A 399 17.40 -4.40 43.17
CA ASP A 399 18.67 -4.58 43.91
C ASP A 399 19.90 -3.98 43.19
N ASP A 400 19.90 -2.67 42.92
CA ASP A 400 21.13 -1.94 42.53
C ASP A 400 21.53 -0.93 43.63
N TYR A 401 21.39 -1.34 44.89
CA TYR A 401 22.13 -0.78 46.02
C TYR A 401 23.09 -1.84 46.54
N ASP A 402 24.11 -2.16 45.74
CA ASP A 402 25.24 -2.94 46.24
C ASP A 402 26.10 -2.03 47.13
N LEU A 403 25.84 -2.08 48.44
CA LEU A 403 26.51 -1.28 49.49
C LEU A 403 28.00 -1.64 49.69
N PHE A 404 28.58 -2.51 48.86
CA PHE A 404 29.92 -3.07 49.06
C PHE A 404 30.86 -3.04 47.84
N THR A 405 30.54 -2.33 46.77
CA THR A 405 31.49 -2.09 45.66
C THR A 405 32.06 -0.66 45.71
N ASP A 406 32.86 -0.39 46.74
CA ASP A 406 33.89 0.65 46.70
C ASP A 406 35.04 0.16 45.78
N ASP A 407 34.88 0.35 44.47
CA ASP A 407 36.02 0.64 43.59
C ASP A 407 35.53 1.11 42.21
N LYS A 408 35.65 2.42 41.97
CA LYS A 408 35.51 3.01 40.64
C LYS A 408 36.65 2.52 39.75
N PRO A 409 36.35 2.00 38.54
CA PRO A 409 36.76 2.73 37.36
C PRO A 409 35.74 2.60 36.21
N ALA A 410 34.51 3.10 36.40
CA ALA A 410 33.55 3.28 35.28
C ALA A 410 33.36 4.78 34.89
N ALA A 411 33.94 5.70 35.67
CA ALA A 411 33.74 7.14 35.50
C ALA A 411 34.50 7.78 34.31
N PHE A 412 35.23 7.00 33.50
CA PHE A 412 35.99 7.52 32.35
C PHE A 412 35.42 7.12 30.97
N MET A 413 34.27 6.43 30.90
CA MET A 413 33.61 6.10 29.61
C MET A 413 32.13 6.56 29.52
N GLU A 414 31.57 7.19 30.55
CA GLU A 414 30.22 7.77 30.49
C GLU A 414 30.19 9.23 30.03
N ALA A 415 31.35 9.88 29.86
CA ALA A 415 31.44 11.33 29.59
C ALA A 415 31.21 11.75 28.11
N SER A 416 30.68 10.88 27.26
CA SER A 416 30.45 11.21 25.84
C SER A 416 29.23 10.54 25.19
N GLN A 417 28.28 10.05 25.98
CA GLN A 417 26.95 9.74 25.45
C GLN A 417 26.12 11.03 25.42
N PRO A 418 25.63 11.50 24.25
CA PRO A 418 24.60 12.53 24.23
C PRO A 418 23.44 12.02 25.08
N THR A 419 23.04 12.82 26.06
CA THR A 419 21.95 12.55 26.99
C THR A 419 20.77 11.97 26.23
N MET A 420 20.45 10.69 26.50
CA MET A 420 19.19 10.10 26.04
C MET A 420 18.07 10.87 26.75
N SER A 421 17.46 11.84 26.07
CA SER A 421 16.32 12.57 26.61
C SER A 421 15.13 11.62 26.67
N SER A 422 14.85 11.08 27.85
CA SER A 422 13.63 10.32 28.14
C SER A 422 12.37 11.20 28.15
N GLY A 423 12.53 12.52 28.22
CA GLY A 423 11.45 13.51 28.08
C GLY A 423 11.19 13.88 26.62
N GLY A 424 9.92 14.05 26.27
CA GLY A 424 9.53 14.68 25.00
C GLY A 424 9.94 16.15 24.96
N ASP A 425 9.94 16.73 23.76
CA ASP A 425 10.26 18.14 23.55
C ASP A 425 9.17 18.80 22.70
N TRP A 426 8.45 19.71 23.33
CA TRP A 426 7.31 20.40 22.73
C TRP A 426 7.70 21.29 21.54
N GLN A 427 8.97 21.70 21.41
CA GLN A 427 9.44 22.51 20.28
C GLN A 427 9.33 21.76 18.95
N HIS A 428 9.33 20.43 18.99
CA HIS A 428 9.16 19.58 17.81
C HIS A 428 7.70 19.41 17.34
N LEU A 429 6.71 20.00 18.03
CA LEU A 429 5.31 19.98 17.60
C LEU A 429 5.02 20.87 16.37
N GLY A 430 6.05 21.53 15.81
CA GLY A 430 5.93 22.43 14.67
C GLY A 430 5.11 23.68 15.02
N LEU A 431 5.20 24.12 16.28
CA LEU A 431 4.61 25.35 16.77
C LEU A 431 5.64 26.49 16.75
N VAL A 432 5.16 27.73 16.66
CA VAL A 432 5.99 28.94 16.80
C VAL A 432 5.73 29.52 18.18
N HIS A 433 6.77 29.63 18.99
CA HIS A 433 6.70 30.20 20.33
C HIS A 433 7.17 31.66 20.30
N GLN A 434 6.40 32.55 20.92
CA GLN A 434 6.73 33.97 21.09
C GLN A 434 6.35 34.41 22.51
N VAL A 435 7.25 35.13 23.16
CA VAL A 435 6.96 35.75 24.46
C VAL A 435 6.34 37.12 24.21
N THR A 436 5.18 37.38 24.81
CA THR A 436 4.44 38.65 24.66
C THR A 436 4.13 39.27 26.02
N ASN A 437 3.73 40.54 26.03
CA ASN A 437 3.27 41.23 27.25
C ASN A 437 2.01 40.59 27.87
N GLN A 438 1.30 39.74 27.13
CA GLN A 438 0.11 39.00 27.59
C GLN A 438 0.45 37.57 28.05
N GLY A 439 1.72 37.16 28.01
CA GLY A 439 2.17 35.81 28.34
C GLY A 439 2.84 35.09 27.17
N ASN A 440 3.04 33.78 27.32
CA ASN A 440 3.70 32.93 26.32
C ASN A 440 2.69 32.51 25.25
N GLN A 441 3.00 32.82 23.98
CA GLN A 441 2.13 32.56 22.84
C GLN A 441 2.65 31.41 22.00
N TYR A 442 1.80 30.39 21.82
CA TYR A 442 2.04 29.21 21.02
C TYR A 442 1.15 29.25 19.78
N PHE A 443 1.77 29.41 18.61
CA PHE A 443 1.08 29.43 17.33
C PHE A 443 1.26 28.11 16.59
N PHE A 444 0.15 27.44 16.32
CA PHE A 444 0.07 26.23 15.50
C PHE A 444 -0.32 26.62 14.06
N PRO A 445 0.64 26.65 13.11
CA PRO A 445 0.37 27.10 11.76
C PRO A 445 -0.62 26.19 11.01
N ALA A 446 -1.23 26.78 9.98
CA ALA A 446 -1.93 26.03 8.94
C ALA A 446 -0.92 25.17 8.15
N LEU A 447 -1.40 24.14 7.42
CA LEU A 447 -0.55 23.26 6.60
C LEU A 447 0.59 22.54 7.35
N ARG A 448 0.45 22.23 8.64
CA ARG A 448 1.47 21.46 9.39
C ARG A 448 1.73 20.07 8.79
N HIS A 449 0.69 19.41 8.29
CA HIS A 449 0.77 18.11 7.62
C HIS A 449 0.69 18.26 6.09
N LYS A 450 1.69 18.91 5.48
CA LYS A 450 1.67 19.31 4.06
C LYS A 450 1.36 18.14 3.12
N GLY A 451 2.06 17.02 3.25
CA GLY A 451 1.87 15.84 2.38
C GLY A 451 0.43 15.34 2.40
N MET A 452 -0.04 14.87 3.56
CA MET A 452 -1.39 14.30 3.69
C MET A 452 -2.50 15.28 3.28
N SER A 453 -2.44 16.53 3.74
CA SER A 453 -3.52 17.48 3.52
C SER A 453 -3.64 17.89 2.05
N ILE A 454 -2.50 18.11 1.37
CA ILE A 454 -2.44 18.41 -0.07
C ILE A 454 -2.82 17.18 -0.90
N GLU A 455 -2.27 16.01 -0.59
CA GLU A 455 -2.57 14.76 -1.30
C GLU A 455 -4.07 14.44 -1.25
N THR A 456 -4.68 14.54 -0.05
CA THR A 456 -6.11 14.30 0.14
C THR A 456 -6.95 15.31 -0.64
N PHE A 457 -6.56 16.60 -0.62
CA PHE A 457 -7.26 17.64 -1.35
C PHE A 457 -7.21 17.44 -2.87
N ILE A 458 -6.01 17.17 -3.41
CA ILE A 458 -5.81 16.93 -4.85
C ILE A 458 -6.58 15.68 -5.29
N PHE A 459 -6.49 14.59 -4.52
CA PHE A 459 -7.19 13.35 -4.81
C PHE A 459 -8.72 13.55 -4.81
N GLY A 460 -9.27 14.18 -3.77
CA GLY A 460 -10.69 14.50 -3.71
C GLY A 460 -11.15 15.40 -4.86
N SER A 461 -10.35 16.41 -5.20
CA SER A 461 -10.66 17.35 -6.30
C SER A 461 -10.64 16.66 -7.67
N PHE A 462 -9.68 15.76 -7.88
CA PHE A 462 -9.60 14.94 -9.09
C PHE A 462 -10.80 14.00 -9.23
N PHE A 463 -11.21 13.33 -8.15
CA PHE A 463 -12.41 12.49 -8.13
C PHE A 463 -13.68 13.30 -8.38
N ALA A 464 -13.80 14.46 -7.74
CA ALA A 464 -14.92 15.37 -7.93
C ALA A 464 -15.02 15.84 -9.39
N GLY A 465 -13.90 16.28 -9.96
CA GLY A 465 -13.82 16.69 -11.37
C GLY A 465 -14.15 15.56 -12.34
N SER A 466 -13.69 14.33 -12.05
CA SER A 466 -14.01 13.14 -12.86
C SER A 466 -15.50 12.79 -12.81
N GLY A 467 -16.12 12.87 -11.64
CA GLY A 467 -17.57 12.65 -11.48
C GLY A 467 -18.39 13.72 -12.20
N TRP A 468 -17.99 15.00 -12.07
CA TRP A 468 -18.63 16.09 -12.80
C TRP A 468 -18.48 15.92 -14.33
N LEU A 469 -17.29 15.59 -14.82
CA LEU A 469 -17.07 15.30 -16.23
C LEU A 469 -17.94 14.14 -16.71
N ALA A 470 -18.00 13.04 -15.94
CA ALA A 470 -18.85 11.90 -16.27
C ALA A 470 -20.34 12.29 -16.37
N HIS A 471 -20.83 13.20 -15.51
CA HIS A 471 -22.20 13.72 -15.62
C HIS A 471 -22.41 14.48 -16.92
N VAL A 472 -21.49 15.39 -17.27
CA VAL A 472 -21.55 16.19 -18.50
C VAL A 472 -21.50 15.30 -19.75
N LEU A 473 -20.78 14.18 -19.68
CA LEU A 473 -20.66 13.21 -20.77
C LEU A 473 -21.80 12.18 -20.84
N GLY A 474 -22.84 12.32 -20.01
CA GLY A 474 -24.02 11.45 -20.06
C GLY A 474 -23.83 10.05 -19.47
N ALA A 475 -22.83 9.85 -18.61
CA ALA A 475 -22.62 8.56 -17.93
C ALA A 475 -23.82 8.19 -17.03
N PRO A 476 -24.08 6.89 -16.79
CA PRO A 476 -25.16 6.44 -15.92
C PRO A 476 -25.12 7.10 -14.53
N LEU A 477 -26.27 7.59 -14.06
CA LEU A 477 -26.43 8.52 -12.93
C LEU A 477 -25.67 8.13 -11.64
N LEU A 478 -25.55 6.83 -11.36
CA LEU A 478 -24.88 6.31 -10.17
C LEU A 478 -23.39 6.66 -10.14
N PHE A 479 -22.70 6.62 -11.27
CA PHE A 479 -21.27 6.83 -11.35
C PHE A 479 -20.88 8.30 -11.07
N PRO A 480 -21.47 9.31 -11.74
CA PRO A 480 -21.22 10.71 -11.42
C PRO A 480 -21.55 11.07 -9.98
N ILE A 481 -22.68 10.59 -9.44
CA ILE A 481 -23.08 10.90 -8.06
C ILE A 481 -22.06 10.35 -7.06
N MET A 482 -21.60 9.11 -7.22
CA MET A 482 -20.57 8.53 -6.36
C MET A 482 -19.27 9.31 -6.42
N PHE A 483 -18.72 9.54 -7.63
CA PHE A 483 -17.41 10.16 -7.79
C PHE A 483 -17.43 11.65 -7.41
N LEU A 484 -18.47 12.38 -7.77
CA LEU A 484 -18.65 13.79 -7.40
C LEU A 484 -18.86 13.94 -5.89
N GLY A 485 -19.82 13.23 -5.32
CA GLY A 485 -20.17 13.33 -3.91
C GLY A 485 -19.03 12.93 -2.98
N ILE A 486 -18.44 11.75 -3.22
CA ILE A 486 -17.30 11.25 -2.43
C ILE A 486 -16.08 12.15 -2.64
N GLY A 487 -15.81 12.57 -3.89
CA GLY A 487 -14.70 13.47 -4.21
C GLY A 487 -14.78 14.80 -3.48
N VAL A 488 -15.95 15.45 -3.48
CA VAL A 488 -16.18 16.73 -2.78
C VAL A 488 -15.99 16.57 -1.27
N LEU A 489 -16.50 15.49 -0.68
CA LEU A 489 -16.31 15.23 0.77
C LEU A 489 -14.83 15.05 1.13
N ILE A 490 -14.09 14.29 0.33
CA ILE A 490 -12.65 14.09 0.53
C ILE A 490 -11.88 15.41 0.35
N ALA A 491 -12.18 16.18 -0.70
CA ALA A 491 -11.57 17.47 -0.96
C ALA A 491 -11.85 18.45 0.19
N TYR A 492 -13.09 18.52 0.64
CA TYR A 492 -13.50 19.33 1.79
C TYR A 492 -12.72 18.97 3.05
N TRP A 493 -12.54 17.67 3.33
CA TRP A 493 -11.77 17.22 4.49
C TRP A 493 -10.28 17.56 4.39
N GLY A 494 -9.68 17.39 3.20
CA GLY A 494 -8.32 17.84 2.91
C GLY A 494 -8.16 19.35 3.14
N LEU A 495 -9.05 20.16 2.57
CA LEU A 495 -9.07 21.61 2.76
C LEU A 495 -9.22 22.01 4.23
N ARG A 496 -10.09 21.32 4.97
CA ARG A 496 -10.29 21.55 6.41
C ARG A 496 -9.01 21.28 7.20
N MET A 497 -8.23 20.27 6.85
CA MET A 497 -6.91 20.03 7.44
C MET A 497 -5.90 21.12 7.06
N MET A 498 -5.88 21.54 5.79
CA MET A 498 -4.95 22.56 5.31
C MET A 498 -5.15 23.90 6.03
N THR A 499 -6.41 24.28 6.26
CA THR A 499 -6.79 25.62 6.73
C THR A 499 -6.89 25.76 8.24
N TYR A 500 -6.88 24.65 8.99
CA TYR A 500 -6.97 24.70 10.45
C TYR A 500 -5.72 25.35 11.05
N ARG A 501 -5.91 26.40 11.84
CA ARG A 501 -4.87 27.02 12.66
C ARG A 501 -5.35 27.15 14.10
N SER A 502 -4.41 27.13 15.04
CA SER A 502 -4.71 27.39 16.44
C SER A 502 -3.66 28.29 17.05
N GLN A 503 -4.06 29.18 17.94
CA GLN A 503 -3.19 30.00 18.76
C GLN A 503 -3.62 29.82 20.21
N VAL A 504 -2.65 29.61 21.08
CA VAL A 504 -2.85 29.48 22.53
C VAL A 504 -1.88 30.43 23.21
N THR A 505 -2.39 31.40 23.95
CA THR A 505 -1.61 32.30 24.79
C THR A 505 -1.87 31.94 26.24
N VAL A 506 -0.80 31.65 26.97
CA VAL A 506 -0.84 31.25 28.38
C VAL A 506 -0.28 32.39 29.21
N SER A 507 -1.07 32.85 30.18
CA SER A 507 -0.66 33.81 31.20
C SER A 507 -0.84 33.19 32.58
N GLY A 508 -0.19 33.74 33.62
CA GLY A 508 -0.30 33.19 34.98
C GLY A 508 -1.73 33.15 35.56
N GLY A 509 -2.70 33.83 34.95
CA GLY A 509 -4.10 33.90 35.41
C GLY A 509 -5.15 33.36 34.42
N SER A 510 -4.85 33.30 33.12
CA SER A 510 -5.81 32.87 32.11
C SER A 510 -5.17 32.21 30.88
N LEU A 511 -5.92 31.31 30.26
CA LEU A 511 -5.60 30.68 28.98
C LEU A 511 -6.48 31.33 27.90
N ILE A 512 -5.85 32.04 26.98
CA ILE A 512 -6.52 32.63 25.82
C ILE A 512 -6.27 31.71 24.63
N TYR A 513 -7.33 31.29 23.94
CA TYR A 513 -7.18 30.48 22.74
C TYR A 513 -8.02 31.00 21.58
N GLN A 514 -7.49 30.79 20.38
CA GLN A 514 -8.15 31.10 19.12
C GLN A 514 -7.92 29.94 18.16
N SER A 515 -8.96 29.16 17.88
CA SER A 515 -8.89 28.06 16.91
C SER A 515 -9.94 28.25 15.82
N GLY A 516 -9.58 27.94 14.58
CA GLY A 516 -10.50 28.10 13.46
C GLY A 516 -9.87 27.80 12.11
N HIS A 517 -10.69 27.92 11.07
CA HIS A 517 -10.26 27.81 9.67
C HIS A 517 -9.97 29.19 9.11
N LEU A 518 -8.87 29.34 8.37
CA LEU A 518 -8.45 30.59 7.74
C LEU A 518 -8.31 31.79 8.71
N GLY A 519 -8.29 31.52 10.02
CA GLY A 519 -8.17 32.55 11.02
C GLY A 519 -9.42 33.24 11.50
N LEU A 520 -10.58 32.76 11.08
CA LEU A 520 -11.88 33.29 11.48
C LEU A 520 -12.34 32.75 12.85
N GLY A 521 -11.42 32.18 13.64
CA GLY A 521 -11.73 31.68 14.98
C GLY A 521 -11.99 32.83 15.94
N GLN A 522 -13.01 32.71 16.77
CA GLN A 522 -13.23 33.66 17.87
C GLN A 522 -12.19 33.43 18.97
N THR A 523 -11.59 34.52 19.46
CA THR A 523 -10.73 34.49 20.64
C THR A 523 -11.59 34.28 21.87
N LYS A 524 -11.22 33.30 22.70
CA LYS A 524 -11.90 32.97 23.94
C LYS A 524 -10.88 32.92 25.07
N GLU A 525 -11.24 33.52 26.19
CA GLU A 525 -10.43 33.52 27.40
C GLU A 525 -11.04 32.58 28.43
N ILE A 526 -10.18 31.75 29.02
CA ILE A 526 -10.53 30.79 30.05
C ILE A 526 -9.73 31.16 31.31
N PRO A 527 -10.39 31.70 32.35
CA PRO A 527 -9.73 31.94 33.63
C PRO A 527 -9.23 30.63 34.24
N LYS A 528 -8.06 30.65 34.86
CA LYS A 528 -7.46 29.48 35.54
C LYS A 528 -8.43 28.78 36.49
N GLU A 529 -9.25 29.55 37.22
CA GLU A 529 -10.22 29.03 38.19
C GLU A 529 -11.26 28.10 37.58
N GLN A 530 -11.57 28.29 36.30
CA GLN A 530 -12.52 27.46 35.58
C GLN A 530 -11.89 26.18 35.03
N ILE A 531 -10.56 26.08 34.98
CA ILE A 531 -9.85 24.90 34.47
C ILE A 531 -9.90 23.80 35.54
N GLN A 532 -10.55 22.69 35.19
CA GLN A 532 -10.54 21.49 36.02
C GLN A 532 -9.36 20.58 35.68
N ALA A 533 -9.15 20.32 34.38
CA ALA A 533 -8.07 19.45 33.90
C ALA A 533 -7.70 19.78 32.46
N ILE A 534 -6.44 19.55 32.10
CA ILE A 534 -5.96 19.55 30.71
C ILE A 534 -5.69 18.09 30.33
N GLN A 535 -6.42 17.60 29.34
CA GLN A 535 -6.40 16.19 28.92
C GLN A 535 -5.90 16.04 27.49
N ILE A 536 -5.10 15.02 27.28
CA ILE A 536 -4.63 14.59 25.96
C ILE A 536 -5.57 13.50 25.48
N ASN A 537 -6.28 13.77 24.38
CA ASN A 537 -7.21 12.83 23.79
C ASN A 537 -6.77 12.44 22.38
N SER A 538 -7.24 11.28 21.92
CA SER A 538 -7.02 10.81 20.56
C SER A 538 -8.26 10.10 20.06
N ASN A 539 -8.83 10.60 18.97
CA ASN A 539 -10.00 10.05 18.30
C ASN A 539 -9.71 9.60 16.86
N MET A 540 -8.46 9.75 16.41
CA MET A 540 -8.06 9.43 15.04
C MET A 540 -6.67 8.80 15.04
N SER A 541 -6.56 7.68 14.33
CA SER A 541 -5.30 7.02 14.00
C SER A 541 -5.30 6.70 12.51
N GLN A 542 -4.17 6.88 11.84
CA GLN A 542 -3.98 6.51 10.46
C GLN A 542 -2.67 5.73 10.31
N GLY A 543 -2.77 4.48 9.85
CA GLY A 543 -1.60 3.60 9.77
C GLY A 543 -0.95 3.38 11.13
N ASP A 544 0.33 3.75 11.22
CA ASP A 544 1.20 3.72 12.40
C ASP A 544 1.10 5.00 13.26
N LYS A 545 0.41 6.06 12.78
CA LYS A 545 0.36 7.35 13.46
C LYS A 545 -0.94 7.53 14.23
N ARG A 546 -0.80 7.94 15.49
CA ARG A 546 -1.91 8.39 16.34
C ARG A 546 -1.93 9.91 16.42
N TYR A 547 -3.10 10.51 16.12
CA TYR A 547 -3.29 11.95 16.21
C TYR A 547 -3.86 12.31 17.58
N TYR A 548 -3.21 13.26 18.22
CA TYR A 548 -3.60 13.79 19.52
C TYR A 548 -4.23 15.18 19.37
N HIS A 549 -5.13 15.47 20.28
CA HIS A 549 -5.70 16.79 20.50
C HIS A 549 -5.73 17.07 22.00
N ILE A 550 -5.62 18.33 22.36
CA ILE A 550 -5.62 18.76 23.76
C ILE A 550 -6.91 19.47 24.04
N ASP A 551 -7.55 19.00 25.10
CA ASP A 551 -8.82 19.51 25.59
C ASP A 551 -8.67 20.03 27.01
N VAL A 552 -9.23 21.22 27.23
CA VAL A 552 -9.39 21.83 28.54
C VAL A 552 -10.80 21.48 29.01
N LEU A 553 -10.88 20.73 30.10
CA LEU A 553 -12.14 20.45 30.81
C LEU A 553 -12.39 21.58 31.79
N LEU A 554 -13.55 22.22 31.66
CA LEU A 554 -13.98 23.30 32.53
C LEU A 554 -14.83 22.77 33.69
N ARG A 555 -14.84 23.49 34.83
CA ARG A 555 -15.60 23.12 36.02
C ARG A 555 -17.11 23.07 35.81
N ASP A 556 -17.62 23.72 34.77
CA ASP A 556 -19.03 23.65 34.35
C ASP A 556 -19.35 22.36 33.55
N GLY A 557 -18.37 21.48 33.34
CA GLY A 557 -18.48 20.24 32.58
C GLY A 557 -18.31 20.41 31.08
N SER A 558 -18.12 21.64 30.57
CA SER A 558 -17.88 21.90 29.16
C SER A 558 -16.44 21.57 28.77
N LYS A 559 -16.25 21.19 27.51
CA LYS A 559 -14.96 20.72 26.97
C LYS A 559 -14.53 21.60 25.81
N VAL A 560 -13.31 22.12 25.88
CA VAL A 560 -12.75 23.03 24.90
C VAL A 560 -11.47 22.48 24.29
N THR A 561 -11.46 22.23 22.98
CA THR A 561 -10.24 21.80 22.28
C THR A 561 -9.37 22.99 21.89
N ILE A 562 -8.14 23.05 22.42
CA ILE A 562 -7.20 24.17 22.19
C ILE A 562 -6.15 23.85 21.11
N ALA A 563 -5.85 22.58 20.88
CA ALA A 563 -4.92 22.14 19.83
C ALA A 563 -5.37 20.81 19.22
N LYS A 564 -5.18 20.65 17.90
CA LYS A 564 -5.56 19.44 17.14
C LYS A 564 -4.42 18.99 16.24
N GLN A 565 -4.49 17.73 15.81
CA GLN A 565 -3.58 17.12 14.85
C GLN A 565 -2.11 17.11 15.32
N LEU A 566 -1.90 16.92 16.63
CA LEU A 566 -0.57 16.76 17.19
C LEU A 566 -0.09 15.31 17.02
N LEU A 567 1.20 15.13 16.82
CA LEU A 567 1.87 13.84 16.71
C LEU A 567 2.89 13.71 17.84
N VAL A 568 3.33 12.47 18.11
CA VAL A 568 4.30 12.13 19.17
C VAL A 568 3.75 12.41 20.57
N LYS A 569 3.38 11.36 21.31
CA LYS A 569 2.71 11.52 22.61
C LYS A 569 3.59 12.26 23.62
N ALA A 570 4.87 11.92 23.65
CA ALA A 570 5.83 12.49 24.59
C ALA A 570 5.95 14.02 24.46
N ASP A 571 5.93 14.57 23.24
CA ASP A 571 6.01 16.02 23.03
C ASP A 571 4.74 16.74 23.42
N VAL A 572 3.60 16.08 23.19
CA VAL A 572 2.28 16.59 23.58
C VAL A 572 2.19 16.63 25.11
N GLU A 573 2.73 15.62 25.80
CA GLU A 573 2.84 15.59 27.25
C GLU A 573 3.76 16.71 27.77
N ALA A 574 4.95 16.86 27.20
CA ALA A 574 5.87 17.95 27.54
C ALA A 574 5.24 19.33 27.35
N TRP A 575 4.43 19.53 26.29
CA TRP A 575 3.74 20.80 26.08
C TRP A 575 2.61 21.03 27.10
N VAL A 576 1.88 19.97 27.50
CA VAL A 576 0.86 20.07 28.54
C VAL A 576 1.49 20.40 29.90
N GLU A 577 2.64 19.83 30.22
CA GLU A 577 3.41 20.17 31.42
C GLU A 577 3.86 21.64 31.40
N GLN A 578 4.42 22.09 30.28
CA GLN A 578 4.77 23.50 30.09
C GLN A 578 3.58 24.45 30.32
N ILE A 579 2.40 24.15 29.75
CA ILE A 579 1.20 24.96 29.97
C ILE A 579 0.78 24.97 31.44
N LYS A 580 0.85 23.81 32.13
CA LYS A 580 0.49 23.73 33.56
C LYS A 580 1.44 24.55 34.43
N GLU A 581 2.74 24.49 34.14
CA GLU A 581 3.76 25.29 34.81
C GLU A 581 3.49 26.79 34.65
N GLU A 582 3.22 27.23 33.42
CA GLU A 582 2.93 28.64 33.10
C GLU A 582 1.61 29.14 33.70
N LEU A 583 0.61 28.27 33.83
CA LEU A 583 -0.63 28.55 34.55
C LEU A 583 -0.45 28.49 36.08
N GLY A 584 0.71 28.05 36.59
CA GLY A 584 0.94 27.80 38.01
C GLY A 584 -0.01 26.76 38.60
N ILE A 585 -0.38 25.75 37.82
CA ILE A 585 -1.15 24.58 38.28
C ILE A 585 -0.10 23.56 38.74
N ILE A 586 0.23 23.56 40.03
CA ILE A 586 1.24 22.66 40.60
C ILE A 586 0.77 21.21 40.38
N THR A 587 1.60 20.45 39.66
CA THR A 587 1.52 18.99 39.57
C THR A 587 1.92 18.41 40.92
N ASN A 588 0.95 17.89 41.67
CA ASN A 588 1.21 16.95 42.77
C ASN A 588 1.45 15.55 42.21
#